data_AF-A0A2V6EJ17-F1
#
_entry.id   AF-A0A2V6EJ17-F1
#
_cell.length_a   1.000
_cell.length_b   1.000
_cell.length_c   1.000
_cell.angle_alpha   90.00
_cell.angle_beta   90.00
_cell.angle_gamma   90.00
#
_symmetry.space_group_name_H-M   'P 1'
#
loop_
_entity.id
_entity.type
_entity.pdbx_description
1 polymer ?
#
loop_
_entity_poly.entity_id
_entity_poly.type
_entity_poly.pdbx_seq_one_letter_code
_entity_poly.pdbx_strand_id
1 'polypeptide(L)'
;MPSPRAFLFILFFAPQAVFAADRVWTGTTNTTWGTNSNWTGGAPSAGDNAEFNSAFSNQPNLAGNASAGGIWMTGSVGQNVTISDSGFTLTLQGNTINGTAGLGILVDNANAFTLTISASLKVGNAQTWRNSSGNLLTISGAVNTAKALTIDGTGN
;
A
#
# COMPACT_ATOMS: atom_id res chain seq x y z
N MET A 1 -5.64 63.43 -15.54
CA MET A 1 -4.72 62.27 -15.52
C MET A 1 -5.31 61.24 -14.56
N PRO A 2 -5.79 60.07 -15.00
CA PRO A 2 -6.32 59.05 -14.09
C PRO A 2 -5.20 58.14 -13.57
N SER A 3 -5.25 57.81 -12.28
CA SER A 3 -4.28 56.96 -11.59
C SER A 3 -4.41 55.47 -11.97
N PRO A 4 -3.31 54.69 -12.01
CA PRO A 4 -3.39 53.26 -12.23
C PRO A 4 -3.81 52.57 -10.93
N ARG A 5 -4.99 51.92 -10.94
CA ARG A 5 -5.43 51.05 -9.85
C ARG A 5 -4.70 49.71 -9.99
N ALA A 6 -3.81 49.40 -9.05
CA ALA A 6 -3.16 48.11 -8.97
C ALA A 6 -4.19 47.01 -8.67
N PHE A 7 -4.26 46.00 -9.55
CA PHE A 7 -5.09 44.83 -9.36
C PHE A 7 -4.24 43.75 -8.65
N LEU A 8 -4.51 43.52 -7.36
CA LEU A 8 -3.86 42.47 -6.58
C LEU A 8 -4.49 41.12 -6.94
N PHE A 9 -3.79 40.29 -7.71
CA PHE A 9 -4.14 38.89 -7.95
C PHE A 9 -3.69 38.04 -6.76
N ILE A 10 -4.63 37.63 -5.90
CA ILE A 10 -4.38 36.63 -4.85
C ILE A 10 -4.53 35.25 -5.48
N LEU A 11 -3.41 34.54 -5.70
CA LEU A 11 -3.45 33.12 -6.06
C LEU A 11 -3.88 32.30 -4.83
N PHE A 12 -5.09 31.76 -4.87
CA PHE A 12 -5.53 30.72 -3.94
C PHE A 12 -4.77 29.41 -4.27
N PHE A 13 -3.73 29.11 -3.50
CA PHE A 13 -3.17 27.76 -3.42
C PHE A 13 -4.09 26.90 -2.57
N ALA A 14 -5.09 26.28 -3.18
CA ALA A 14 -5.84 25.22 -2.52
C ALA A 14 -4.92 24.00 -2.37
N PRO A 15 -4.75 23.42 -1.16
CA PRO A 15 -4.03 22.16 -1.02
C PRO A 15 -4.77 21.08 -1.82
N GLN A 16 -4.11 20.53 -2.83
CA GLN A 16 -4.66 19.37 -3.54
C GLN A 16 -4.48 18.15 -2.66
N ALA A 17 -5.58 17.51 -2.29
CA ALA A 17 -5.53 16.17 -1.74
C ALA A 17 -5.03 15.25 -2.84
N VAL A 18 -3.76 14.84 -2.76
CA VAL A 18 -3.24 13.76 -3.59
C VAL A 18 -3.89 12.49 -3.04
N PHE A 19 -4.89 11.98 -3.75
CA PHE A 19 -5.45 10.67 -3.43
C PHE A 19 -4.36 9.63 -3.63
N ALA A 20 -4.34 8.64 -2.73
CA ALA A 20 -3.56 7.44 -2.92
C ALA A 20 -3.93 6.81 -4.26
N ALA A 21 -2.97 6.58 -5.15
CA ALA A 21 -3.22 5.74 -6.30
C ALA A 21 -3.03 4.28 -5.89
N ASP A 22 -3.98 3.43 -6.26
CA ASP A 22 -3.84 1.99 -6.10
C ASP A 22 -3.03 1.45 -7.28
N ARG A 23 -1.89 0.83 -6.98
CA ARG A 23 -1.01 0.16 -7.94
C ARG A 23 -1.29 -1.32 -7.84
N VAL A 24 -1.87 -1.88 -8.89
CA VAL A 24 -2.24 -3.29 -8.93
C VAL A 24 -1.03 -4.11 -9.33
N TRP A 25 -0.69 -5.12 -8.52
CA TRP A 25 0.33 -6.09 -8.87
C TRP A 25 -0.17 -6.99 -10.01
N THR A 26 0.46 -6.88 -11.18
CA THR A 26 0.22 -7.76 -12.32
C THR A 26 1.16 -8.96 -12.31
N GLY A 27 2.36 -8.82 -11.73
CA GLY A 27 3.36 -9.87 -11.64
C GLY A 27 3.73 -10.49 -12.99
N THR A 28 3.61 -9.74 -14.09
CA THR A 28 3.76 -10.26 -15.46
C THR A 28 5.21 -10.36 -15.93
N THR A 29 6.13 -9.57 -15.38
CA THR A 29 7.52 -9.52 -15.85
C THR A 29 8.44 -10.41 -15.03
N ASN A 30 8.44 -10.26 -13.70
CA ASN A 30 9.26 -11.05 -12.78
C ASN A 30 8.71 -10.90 -11.35
N THR A 31 9.45 -11.42 -10.35
CA THR A 31 9.06 -11.33 -8.93
C THR A 31 9.45 -10.01 -8.27
N THR A 32 10.31 -9.19 -8.87
CA THR A 32 10.89 -8.03 -8.20
C THR A 32 9.86 -6.91 -7.98
N TRP A 33 9.63 -6.55 -6.71
CA TRP A 33 8.70 -5.49 -6.28
C TRP A 33 8.97 -4.16 -6.98
N GLY A 34 10.23 -3.74 -7.09
CA GLY A 34 10.59 -2.45 -7.68
C GLY A 34 10.49 -2.38 -9.21
N THR A 35 10.18 -3.49 -9.90
CA THR A 35 10.05 -3.49 -11.36
C THR A 35 8.71 -2.86 -11.75
N ASN A 36 8.75 -1.68 -12.39
CA ASN A 36 7.55 -0.94 -12.78
C ASN A 36 6.56 -1.74 -13.64
N SER A 37 7.03 -2.63 -14.51
CA SER A 37 6.17 -3.43 -15.39
C SER A 37 5.43 -4.58 -14.69
N ASN A 38 5.68 -4.80 -13.40
CA ASN A 38 4.86 -5.68 -12.56
C ASN A 38 3.67 -4.97 -11.91
N TRP A 39 3.49 -3.67 -12.15
CA TRP A 39 2.43 -2.86 -11.54
C TRP A 39 1.66 -2.03 -12.56
N THR A 40 0.39 -1.78 -12.30
CA THR A 40 -0.35 -0.77 -13.05
C THR A 40 0.17 0.64 -12.71
N GLY A 41 0.64 1.36 -13.73
CA GLY A 41 1.14 2.73 -13.57
C GLY A 41 2.47 2.87 -12.82
N GLY A 42 3.22 1.77 -12.61
CA GLY A 42 4.54 1.75 -11.97
C GLY A 42 4.52 1.25 -10.52
N ALA A 43 5.70 0.94 -9.98
CA ALA A 43 5.81 0.41 -8.64
C ALA A 43 5.34 1.44 -7.59
N PRO A 44 4.58 1.01 -6.56
CA PRO A 44 4.06 1.92 -5.55
C PRO A 44 5.19 2.63 -4.81
N SER A 45 4.97 3.93 -4.60
CA SER A 45 5.78 4.78 -3.73
C SER A 45 5.08 5.00 -2.39
N ALA A 46 5.70 5.79 -1.51
CA ALA A 46 5.18 6.13 -0.18
C ALA A 46 3.73 6.70 -0.16
N GLY A 47 3.26 7.30 -1.26
CA GLY A 47 1.89 7.84 -1.37
C GLY A 47 0.90 6.90 -2.07
N ASP A 48 1.36 5.78 -2.62
CA ASP A 48 0.54 4.85 -3.41
C ASP A 48 0.24 3.58 -2.59
N ASN A 49 -0.91 2.95 -2.81
CA ASN A 49 -1.18 1.64 -2.23
C ASN A 49 -0.70 0.54 -3.18
N ALA A 50 -0.26 -0.59 -2.62
CA ALA A 50 -0.03 -1.82 -3.36
C ALA A 50 -1.26 -2.71 -3.26
N GLU A 51 -1.94 -2.93 -4.39
CA GLU A 51 -3.19 -3.66 -4.47
C GLU A 51 -3.00 -5.04 -5.10
N PHE A 52 -3.62 -6.06 -4.51
CA PHE A 52 -3.73 -7.41 -5.01
C PHE A 52 -5.20 -7.74 -5.24
N ASN A 53 -5.63 -7.70 -6.51
CA ASN A 53 -7.04 -7.85 -6.90
C ASN A 53 -7.27 -8.79 -8.10
N SER A 54 -6.26 -9.57 -8.49
CA SER A 54 -6.36 -10.53 -9.59
C SER A 54 -5.45 -11.74 -9.36
N ALA A 55 -5.48 -12.69 -10.30
CA ALA A 55 -4.43 -13.71 -10.41
C ALA A 55 -3.18 -13.13 -11.10
N PHE A 56 -2.02 -13.71 -10.82
CA PHE A 56 -0.72 -13.32 -11.37
C PHE A 56 0.29 -14.47 -11.30
N SER A 57 1.30 -14.47 -12.18
CA SER A 57 2.25 -15.60 -12.27
C SER A 57 3.43 -15.51 -11.30
N ASN A 58 3.87 -14.31 -10.95
CA ASN A 58 5.05 -14.10 -10.12
C ASN A 58 4.66 -13.47 -8.77
N GLN A 59 5.03 -14.13 -7.67
CA GLN A 59 4.85 -13.55 -6.33
C GLN A 59 5.81 -12.37 -6.11
N PRO A 60 5.39 -11.31 -5.41
CA PRO A 60 6.22 -10.15 -5.14
C PRO A 60 7.37 -10.47 -4.17
N ASN A 61 8.56 -10.00 -4.51
CA ASN A 61 9.78 -10.12 -3.72
C ASN A 61 10.53 -8.78 -3.67
N LEU A 62 10.85 -8.30 -2.48
CA LEU A 62 11.72 -7.13 -2.28
C LEU A 62 13.17 -7.50 -2.63
N ALA A 63 13.69 -6.89 -3.70
CA ALA A 63 15.12 -6.93 -4.06
C ALA A 63 15.87 -5.66 -3.62
N GLY A 64 15.21 -4.80 -2.84
CA GLY A 64 15.71 -3.54 -2.31
C GLY A 64 14.70 -2.98 -1.30
N ASN A 65 15.13 -2.02 -0.47
CA ASN A 65 14.22 -1.31 0.42
C ASN A 65 13.15 -0.58 -0.40
N ALA A 66 11.91 -0.63 0.05
CA ALA A 66 10.78 -0.03 -0.64
C ALA A 66 9.85 0.71 0.33
N SER A 67 8.93 1.49 -0.22
CA SER A 67 7.89 2.17 0.54
C SER A 67 6.57 2.11 -0.19
N ALA A 68 5.49 1.91 0.55
CA ALA A 68 4.12 1.99 0.07
C ALA A 68 3.28 2.76 1.09
N GLY A 69 2.21 3.38 0.64
CA GLY A 69 1.15 3.92 1.50
C GLY A 69 0.53 2.80 2.34
N GLY A 70 0.13 1.71 1.69
CA GLY A 70 -0.35 0.51 2.35
C GLY A 70 -0.48 -0.69 1.41
N ILE A 71 -0.81 -1.84 1.98
CA ILE A 71 -1.10 -3.08 1.27
C ILE A 71 -2.61 -3.33 1.28
N TRP A 72 -3.19 -3.67 0.13
CA TRP A 72 -4.60 -4.00 0.01
C TRP A 72 -4.78 -5.34 -0.72
N MET A 73 -5.39 -6.33 -0.08
CA MET A 73 -5.81 -7.59 -0.70
C MET A 73 -7.34 -7.63 -0.78
N THR A 74 -7.87 -7.61 -2.00
CA THR A 74 -9.29 -7.35 -2.28
C THR A 74 -10.08 -8.61 -2.61
N GLY A 75 -11.42 -8.51 -2.65
CA GLY A 75 -12.33 -9.60 -2.98
C GLY A 75 -12.10 -10.30 -4.33
N SER A 76 -11.40 -9.66 -5.26
CA SER A 76 -11.13 -10.19 -6.60
C SER A 76 -9.79 -10.93 -6.70
N VAL A 77 -8.98 -10.97 -5.64
CA VAL A 77 -7.70 -11.68 -5.65
C VAL A 77 -7.88 -13.16 -6.03
N GLY A 78 -7.03 -13.66 -6.94
CA GLY A 78 -7.20 -14.97 -7.56
C GLY A 78 -6.36 -16.10 -6.96
N GLN A 79 -5.58 -15.82 -5.91
CA GLN A 79 -4.62 -16.74 -5.31
C GLN A 79 -4.14 -16.25 -3.94
N ASN A 80 -3.45 -17.13 -3.19
CA ASN A 80 -2.67 -16.70 -2.03
C ASN A 80 -1.58 -15.72 -2.45
N VAL A 81 -1.35 -14.69 -1.65
CA VAL A 81 -0.34 -13.66 -1.90
C VAL A 81 0.78 -13.82 -0.89
N THR A 82 2.01 -13.92 -1.37
CA THR A 82 3.20 -13.91 -0.51
C THR A 82 4.11 -12.76 -0.90
N ILE A 83 4.30 -11.81 0.01
CA ILE A 83 5.29 -10.74 -0.14
C ILE A 83 6.55 -11.14 0.63
N SER A 84 7.60 -11.50 -0.11
CA SER A 84 8.88 -11.94 0.45
C SER A 84 9.97 -10.87 0.36
N ASP A 85 11.09 -11.11 1.03
CA ASP A 85 12.31 -10.30 0.91
C ASP A 85 13.56 -11.18 0.79
N SER A 86 14.69 -10.53 0.51
CA SER A 86 16.03 -11.13 0.57
C SER A 86 17.00 -10.27 1.40
N GLY A 87 16.56 -9.83 2.58
CA GLY A 87 17.26 -8.95 3.52
C GLY A 87 16.82 -7.49 3.51
N PHE A 88 15.60 -7.18 3.04
CA PHE A 88 15.14 -5.81 2.82
C PHE A 88 13.87 -5.46 3.61
N THR A 89 13.64 -4.17 3.82
CA THR A 89 12.46 -3.66 4.53
C THR A 89 11.48 -2.97 3.58
N LEU A 90 10.19 -3.30 3.73
CA LEU A 90 9.10 -2.51 3.20
C LEU A 90 8.59 -1.56 4.28
N THR A 91 8.63 -0.25 4.00
CA THR A 91 8.06 0.75 4.90
C THR A 91 6.63 1.05 4.50
N LEU A 92 5.69 0.86 5.42
CA LEU A 92 4.28 1.18 5.25
C LEU A 92 4.00 2.53 5.90
N GLN A 93 3.59 3.51 5.10
CA GLN A 93 3.42 4.89 5.54
C GLN A 93 2.06 5.16 6.19
N GLY A 94 1.10 4.25 6.03
CA GLY A 94 -0.30 4.49 6.35
C GLY A 94 -0.93 5.38 5.28
N ASN A 95 -2.09 4.99 4.77
CA ASN A 95 -2.77 5.71 3.70
C ASN A 95 -4.29 5.54 3.77
N THR A 96 -5.00 6.16 2.83
CA THR A 96 -6.40 5.84 2.58
C THR A 96 -6.48 4.60 1.70
N ILE A 97 -7.06 3.52 2.22
CA ILE A 97 -7.32 2.28 1.49
C ILE A 97 -8.82 2.02 1.53
N ASN A 98 -9.44 1.77 0.38
CA ASN A 98 -10.89 1.53 0.26
C ASN A 98 -11.74 2.58 1.02
N GLY A 99 -11.39 3.87 0.86
CA GLY A 99 -12.06 4.98 1.53
C GLY A 99 -11.79 5.14 3.03
N THR A 100 -11.00 4.26 3.65
CA THR A 100 -10.66 4.34 5.07
C THR A 100 -9.25 4.87 5.28
N ALA A 101 -9.13 6.00 5.97
CA ALA A 101 -7.85 6.65 6.25
C ALA A 101 -7.03 5.91 7.32
N GLY A 102 -5.70 6.06 7.25
CA GLY A 102 -4.77 5.60 8.29
C GLY A 102 -4.50 4.11 8.26
N LEU A 103 -4.71 3.43 7.13
CA LEU A 103 -4.48 1.99 6.99
C LEU A 103 -3.10 1.71 6.40
N GLY A 104 -2.38 0.77 7.01
CA GLY A 104 -1.14 0.21 6.47
C GLY A 104 -1.35 -1.12 5.75
N ILE A 105 -2.31 -1.91 6.23
CA ILE A 105 -2.70 -3.18 5.63
C ILE A 105 -4.23 -3.26 5.70
N LEU A 106 -4.86 -3.62 4.61
CA LEU A 106 -6.26 -4.03 4.55
C LEU A 106 -6.37 -5.37 3.84
N VAL A 107 -6.91 -6.37 4.55
CA VAL A 107 -7.33 -7.64 3.97
C VAL A 107 -8.84 -7.69 4.06
N ASP A 108 -9.52 -7.53 2.92
CA ASP A 108 -10.98 -7.55 2.80
C ASP A 108 -11.45 -8.48 1.67
N ASN A 109 -10.63 -9.48 1.33
CA ASN A 109 -10.98 -10.47 0.33
C ASN A 109 -12.07 -11.43 0.82
N ALA A 110 -13.07 -11.71 -0.04
CA ALA A 110 -14.18 -12.61 0.28
C ALA A 110 -13.89 -14.09 -0.06
N ASN A 111 -12.88 -14.35 -0.88
CA ASN A 111 -12.43 -15.69 -1.25
C ASN A 111 -11.51 -16.28 -0.18
N ALA A 112 -11.23 -17.59 -0.23
CA ALA A 112 -10.46 -18.31 0.79
C ALA A 112 -8.93 -18.11 0.73
N PHE A 113 -8.44 -17.09 0.00
CA PHE A 113 -7.02 -16.87 -0.17
C PHE A 113 -6.41 -16.06 0.97
N THR A 114 -5.14 -16.30 1.25
CA THR A 114 -4.42 -15.72 2.38
C THR A 114 -3.39 -14.68 1.95
N LEU A 115 -3.09 -13.73 2.85
CA LEU A 115 -1.95 -12.83 2.72
C LEU A 115 -0.84 -13.27 3.66
N THR A 116 0.33 -13.55 3.13
CA THR A 116 1.56 -13.78 3.90
C THR A 116 2.59 -12.70 3.58
N ILE A 117 3.08 -12.02 4.61
CA ILE A 117 4.19 -11.08 4.49
C ILE A 117 5.35 -11.64 5.31
N SER A 118 6.27 -12.30 4.62
CA SER A 118 7.56 -12.71 5.20
C SER A 118 8.61 -11.61 5.08
N ALA A 119 8.34 -10.58 4.27
CA ALA A 119 9.16 -9.39 4.20
C ALA A 119 9.23 -8.65 5.55
N SER A 120 10.40 -8.12 5.92
CA SER A 120 10.53 -7.24 7.07
C SER A 120 9.74 -5.94 6.84
N LEU A 121 8.98 -5.52 7.84
CA LEU A 121 8.12 -4.34 7.79
C LEU A 121 8.62 -3.23 8.71
N LYS A 122 8.44 -1.99 8.27
CA LYS A 122 8.61 -0.80 9.12
C LYS A 122 7.34 0.04 9.10
N VAL A 123 6.89 0.43 10.29
CA VAL A 123 5.77 1.35 10.47
C VAL A 123 6.29 2.79 10.28
N GLY A 124 5.94 3.40 9.15
CA GLY A 124 6.41 4.73 8.73
C GLY A 124 5.72 5.88 9.46
N ASN A 125 4.39 5.79 9.64
CA ASN A 125 3.57 6.67 10.48
C ASN A 125 2.59 5.85 11.32
N ALA A 126 1.89 6.51 12.26
CA ALA A 126 0.81 5.88 13.00
C ALA A 126 -0.25 5.33 12.03
N GLN A 127 -0.59 4.05 12.18
CA GLN A 127 -1.48 3.35 11.24
C GLN A 127 -2.15 2.14 11.86
N THR A 128 -3.17 1.63 11.17
CA THR A 128 -3.89 0.40 11.50
C THR A 128 -3.64 -0.68 10.45
N TRP A 129 -3.42 -1.92 10.90
CA TRP A 129 -3.47 -3.11 10.06
C TRP A 129 -4.76 -3.84 10.35
N ARG A 130 -5.60 -3.96 9.32
CA ARG A 130 -6.95 -4.49 9.43
C ARG A 130 -7.12 -5.76 8.63
N ASN A 131 -7.57 -6.83 9.30
CA ASN A 131 -8.14 -7.99 8.63
C ASN A 131 -9.66 -8.00 8.78
N SER A 132 -10.35 -7.52 7.74
CA SER A 132 -11.82 -7.52 7.65
C SER A 132 -12.37 -8.77 6.95
N SER A 133 -11.52 -9.75 6.65
CA SER A 133 -11.92 -11.03 6.07
C SER A 133 -12.00 -12.14 7.12
N GLY A 134 -12.51 -13.32 6.75
CA GLY A 134 -12.36 -14.54 7.56
C GLY A 134 -11.04 -15.29 7.30
N ASN A 135 -10.20 -14.78 6.39
CA ASN A 135 -8.99 -15.46 5.92
C ASN A 135 -7.79 -15.10 6.76
N LEU A 136 -6.74 -15.91 6.67
CA LEU A 136 -5.52 -15.70 7.45
C LEU A 136 -4.67 -14.56 6.88
N LEU A 137 -4.33 -13.60 7.74
CA LEU A 137 -3.21 -12.66 7.55
C LEU A 137 -2.00 -13.13 8.36
N THR A 138 -0.91 -13.49 7.70
CA THR A 138 0.34 -13.90 8.36
C THR A 138 1.42 -12.83 8.16
N ILE A 139 1.97 -12.31 9.27
CA ILE A 139 3.19 -11.49 9.27
C ILE A 139 4.28 -12.31 9.95
N SER A 140 5.25 -12.79 9.18
CA SER A 140 6.37 -13.60 9.68
C SER A 140 7.72 -12.90 9.58
N GLY A 141 7.80 -11.80 8.83
CA GLY A 141 8.94 -10.90 8.83
C GLY A 141 9.03 -10.05 10.10
N ALA A 142 10.21 -9.51 10.39
CA ALA A 142 10.40 -8.62 11.53
C ALA A 142 9.57 -7.33 11.34
N VAL A 143 8.92 -6.84 12.40
CA VAL A 143 8.15 -5.60 12.37
C VAL A 143 8.81 -4.54 13.26
N ASN A 144 9.23 -3.44 12.65
CA ASN A 144 9.71 -2.26 13.37
C ASN A 144 8.53 -1.32 13.69
N THR A 145 8.12 -1.28 14.95
CA THR A 145 7.02 -0.48 15.50
C THR A 145 7.49 0.80 16.21
N ALA A 146 8.50 1.48 15.68
CA ALA A 146 8.94 2.79 16.20
C ALA A 146 7.84 3.89 16.14
N LYS A 147 6.74 3.61 15.44
CA LYS A 147 5.51 4.40 15.40
C LYS A 147 4.34 3.53 15.86
N ALA A 148 3.24 4.18 16.26
CA ALA A 148 2.04 3.48 16.72
C ALA A 148 1.49 2.54 15.63
N LEU A 149 1.23 1.30 16.02
CA LEU A 149 0.57 0.30 15.19
C LEU A 149 -0.66 -0.20 15.95
N THR A 150 -1.82 -0.05 15.34
CA THR A 150 -3.07 -0.69 15.79
C THR A 150 -3.32 -1.92 14.93
N ILE A 151 -3.74 -3.01 15.54
CA ILE A 151 -4.22 -4.20 14.83
C ILE A 151 -5.71 -4.32 15.15
N ASP A 152 -6.54 -4.44 14.12
CA ASP A 152 -7.99 -4.60 14.26
C ASP A 152 -8.60 -5.48 13.16
N GLY A 153 -9.93 -5.61 13.21
CA GLY A 153 -10.69 -6.40 12.26
C GLY A 153 -11.38 -7.59 12.92
N THR A 154 -12.17 -8.31 12.11
CA THR A 154 -12.93 -9.49 12.54
C THR A 154 -12.23 -10.80 12.17
N GLY A 155 -11.16 -10.72 11.38
CA GLY A 155 -10.37 -11.85 10.90
C GLY A 155 -9.23 -12.26 11.81
N ASN A 156 -8.54 -13.33 11.41
CA ASN A 156 -7.35 -13.87 12.07
C ASN A 156 -6.06 -13.28 11.52
#